data_AF-X1E2Y7-F1
#
_entry.id   AF-X1E2Y7-F1
#
_cell.length_a   1.000
_cell.length_b   1.000
_cell.length_c   1.000
_cell.angle_alpha   90.00
_cell.angle_beta   90.00
_cell.angle_gamma   90.00
#
_symmetry.space_group_name_H-M   'P 1'
#
loop_
_entity.id
_entity.type
_entity.pdbx_description
1 polymer ?
#
loop_
_entity_poly.entity_id
_entity_poly.type
_entity_poly.pdbx_seq_one_letter_code
_entity_poly.pdbx_strand_id
1 'polypeptide(L)'
;MEDTLFLKQYNLILIRYAEIWLKSQKVKIRMLKYLMNNIKNILKRNGIPFHKYQLSKDSSRVFFFFNNKDIPSAVSVIKNAFGVHSISPAIRTSNNLKNITERTIEIAKEVLEKNDNFALRVKRSGNHSYTSIEVAQIVGKAIIDNFPDYNLKVNLTQPKKPIYIEIRGEFTYIFSQVIKTKWGGLPIEPQKKMLVMDIGRLNDLIAGFLLLRRGSEIYPILIDVKEHKADNEVWLSNWKEVGEYVPYKRFQLVKIDIYNILKK
;
A
#
# COMPACT_ATOMS: atom_id res chain seq x y z
N MET A 1 -12.41 -11.09 -6.30
CA MET A 1 -11.70 -9.88 -5.82
C MET A 1 -12.65 -9.25 -4.82
N GLU A 2 -12.25 -9.01 -3.57
CA GLU A 2 -13.10 -8.24 -2.66
C GLU A 2 -13.38 -6.87 -3.28
N ASP A 3 -14.66 -6.51 -3.37
CA ASP A 3 -15.12 -5.25 -3.94
C ASP A 3 -14.55 -4.09 -3.12
N THR A 4 -13.45 -3.53 -3.64
CA THR A 4 -12.80 -2.37 -3.04
C THR A 4 -13.68 -1.17 -3.33
N LEU A 5 -14.17 -0.52 -2.27
CA LEU A 5 -15.12 0.56 -2.36
C LEU A 5 -14.37 1.89 -2.48
N PHE A 6 -14.50 2.54 -3.63
CA PHE A 6 -13.86 3.82 -3.93
C PHE A 6 -14.87 4.95 -3.85
N LEU A 7 -14.92 5.60 -2.68
CA LEU A 7 -15.85 6.70 -2.40
C LEU A 7 -15.40 7.99 -3.08
N LYS A 8 -16.34 8.79 -3.58
CA LYS A 8 -16.07 10.08 -4.27
C LYS A 8 -15.33 11.10 -3.41
N GLN A 9 -15.48 10.98 -2.09
CA GLN A 9 -14.90 11.86 -1.08
C GLN A 9 -13.39 11.58 -0.87
N TYR A 10 -12.91 10.41 -1.27
CA TYR A 10 -11.50 10.06 -1.08
C TYR A 10 -10.59 10.90 -1.98
N ASN A 11 -9.53 11.42 -1.37
CA ASN A 11 -8.55 12.31 -2.02
C ASN A 11 -7.09 11.92 -1.73
N LEU A 12 -6.88 10.84 -0.98
CA LEU A 12 -5.55 10.34 -0.68
C LEU A 12 -5.56 8.82 -0.45
N ILE A 13 -4.36 8.25 -0.52
CA ILE A 13 -4.08 6.88 -0.08
C ILE A 13 -3.14 6.96 1.13
N LEU A 14 -3.61 6.43 2.27
CA LEU A 14 -2.84 6.26 3.49
C LEU A 14 -2.11 4.91 3.42
N ILE A 15 -0.79 4.93 3.58
CA ILE A 15 0.09 3.78 3.41
C ILE A 15 0.73 3.42 4.75
N ARG A 16 0.64 2.13 5.11
CA ARG A 16 1.23 1.55 6.32
C ARG A 16 2.37 0.62 5.92
N TYR A 17 3.42 0.60 6.74
CA TYR A 17 4.62 -0.24 6.61
C TYR A 17 4.93 -0.83 7.98
N ALA A 18 5.31 -2.11 8.02
CA ALA A 18 5.53 -2.81 9.29
C ALA A 18 7.03 -2.97 9.60
N GLU A 19 7.78 -3.62 8.70
CA GLU A 19 9.18 -4.03 8.94
C GLU A 19 10.15 -2.85 9.11
N ILE A 20 9.83 -1.69 8.52
CA ILE A 20 10.65 -0.48 8.61
C ILE A 20 10.62 0.12 10.03
N TRP A 21 9.51 -0.06 10.77
CA TRP A 21 9.32 0.56 12.09
C TRP A 21 10.31 0.06 13.14
N LEU A 22 10.79 -1.19 13.00
CA LEU A 22 11.72 -1.87 13.90
C LEU A 22 13.19 -1.43 13.72
N LYS A 23 13.50 -0.57 12.76
CA LYS A 23 14.87 -0.13 12.47
C LYS A 23 15.24 1.12 13.25
N SER A 24 16.54 1.33 13.44
CA SER A 24 17.08 2.57 14.03
C SER A 24 16.59 3.79 13.23
N GLN A 25 16.50 4.95 13.88
CA GLN A 25 15.88 6.14 13.27
C GLN A 25 16.53 6.54 11.93
N LYS A 26 17.86 6.47 11.85
CA LYS A 26 18.61 6.74 10.60
C LYS A 26 18.24 5.76 9.49
N VAL A 27 18.18 4.47 9.80
CA VAL A 27 17.81 3.42 8.82
C VAL A 27 16.35 3.56 8.41
N LYS A 28 15.45 3.82 9.36
CA LYS A 28 14.01 4.06 9.15
C LYS A 28 13.79 5.20 8.15
N ILE A 29 14.36 6.37 8.39
CA ILE A 29 14.22 7.54 7.50
C ILE A 29 14.73 7.22 6.09
N ARG A 30 15.90 6.56 5.99
CA ARG A 30 16.48 6.14 4.70
C ARG A 30 15.53 5.20 3.94
N MET A 31 15.01 4.19 4.60
CA MET A 31 14.08 3.22 4.00
C MET A 31 12.76 3.86 3.60
N LEU A 32 12.23 4.81 4.38
CA LEU A 32 11.02 5.56 4.02
C LEU A 32 11.23 6.43 2.78
N LYS A 33 12.41 7.03 2.63
CA LYS A 33 12.78 7.76 1.41
C LYS A 33 12.76 6.83 0.19
N TYR A 34 13.31 5.62 0.31
CA TYR A 34 13.24 4.61 -0.77
C TYR A 34 11.81 4.16 -1.04
N LEU A 35 11.01 3.86 -0.02
CA LEU A 35 9.60 3.47 -0.19
C LEU A 35 8.81 4.53 -0.96
N MET A 36 8.91 5.81 -0.56
CA MET A 36 8.22 6.91 -1.26
C MET A 36 8.71 7.07 -2.70
N ASN A 37 10.02 6.93 -2.94
CA ASN A 37 10.57 6.98 -4.29
C ASN A 37 10.10 5.80 -5.16
N ASN A 38 10.04 4.60 -4.60
CA ASN A 38 9.57 3.40 -5.29
C ASN A 38 8.11 3.56 -5.71
N ILE A 39 7.24 4.00 -4.80
CA ILE A 39 5.83 4.29 -5.09
C ILE A 39 5.72 5.37 -6.19
N LYS A 40 6.47 6.46 -6.08
CA LYS A 40 6.49 7.53 -7.10
C LYS A 40 6.85 6.97 -8.49
N ASN A 41 7.86 6.11 -8.57
CA ASN A 41 8.29 5.57 -9.85
C ASN A 41 7.29 4.56 -10.42
N ILE A 42 6.67 3.74 -9.57
CA ILE A 42 5.58 2.84 -9.97
C ILE A 42 4.41 3.64 -10.54
N LEU A 43 3.96 4.68 -9.84
CA LEU A 43 2.89 5.57 -10.32
C LEU A 43 3.25 6.22 -11.67
N LYS A 44 4.47 6.75 -11.78
CA LYS A 44 4.98 7.37 -13.02
C LYS A 44 5.04 6.38 -14.19
N ARG A 45 5.52 5.16 -13.97
CA ARG A 45 5.59 4.11 -15.00
C ARG A 45 4.21 3.74 -15.53
N ASN A 46 3.20 3.77 -14.66
CA ASN A 46 1.81 3.46 -15.00
C ASN A 46 1.00 4.70 -15.45
N GLY A 47 1.63 5.87 -15.60
CA GLY A 47 0.95 7.08 -16.06
C GLY A 47 -0.08 7.65 -15.08
N ILE A 48 0.02 7.33 -13.79
CA ILE A 48 -0.96 7.73 -12.77
C ILE A 48 -0.50 9.02 -12.09
N PRO A 49 -1.19 10.16 -12.28
CA PRO A 49 -0.81 11.43 -11.69
C PRO A 49 -1.14 11.45 -10.19
N PHE A 50 -0.33 12.18 -9.41
CA PHE A 50 -0.60 12.49 -8.01
C PHE A 50 -0.18 13.94 -7.73
N HIS A 51 -0.83 14.58 -6.75
CA HIS A 51 -0.61 16.00 -6.43
C HIS A 51 0.63 16.20 -5.57
N LYS A 52 0.73 15.41 -4.49
CA LYS A 52 1.85 15.46 -3.55
C LYS A 52 1.90 14.17 -2.72
N TYR A 53 3.00 13.98 -2.01
CA TYR A 53 3.13 12.97 -0.97
C TYR A 53 3.65 13.60 0.32
N GLN A 54 3.36 12.97 1.45
CA GLN A 54 3.72 13.46 2.77
C GLN A 54 4.07 12.29 3.69
N LEU A 55 5.09 12.45 4.52
CA LEU A 55 5.37 11.58 5.66
C LEU A 55 4.75 12.20 6.92
N SER A 56 4.14 11.39 7.78
CA SER A 56 3.64 11.87 9.08
C SER A 56 4.80 12.38 9.95
N LYS A 57 4.54 13.34 10.86
CA LYS A 57 5.58 13.94 11.73
C LYS A 57 6.37 12.87 12.52
N ASP A 58 5.68 11.84 12.98
CA ASP A 58 6.24 10.71 13.72
C ASP A 58 6.73 9.55 12.83
N SER A 59 6.79 9.75 11.50
CA SER A 59 7.29 8.76 10.53
C SER A 59 6.59 7.40 10.60
N SER A 60 5.29 7.38 10.92
CA SER A 60 4.49 6.14 11.04
C SER A 60 3.54 5.88 9.86
N ARG A 61 3.28 6.91 9.03
CA ARG A 61 2.41 6.84 7.84
C ARG A 61 3.03 7.60 6.69
N VAL A 62 2.82 7.07 5.48
CA VAL A 62 3.04 7.77 4.23
C VAL A 62 1.68 8.07 3.60
N PHE A 63 1.53 9.25 3.02
CA PHE A 63 0.32 9.69 2.34
C PHE A 63 0.66 10.10 0.92
N PHE A 64 -0.17 9.69 -0.05
CA PHE A 64 -0.14 10.21 -1.42
C PHE A 64 -1.51 10.80 -1.75
N PHE A 65 -1.54 12.00 -2.31
CA PHE A 65 -2.77 12.74 -2.63
C PHE A 65 -3.07 12.68 -4.12
N PHE A 66 -4.33 12.41 -4.47
CA PHE A 66 -4.78 12.13 -5.84
C PHE A 66 -6.06 12.90 -6.15
N ASN A 67 -6.42 13.00 -7.43
CA ASN A 67 -7.83 13.19 -7.77
C ASN A 67 -8.56 11.87 -7.48
N ASN A 68 -9.83 11.98 -7.11
CA ASN A 68 -10.65 10.81 -6.79
C ASN A 68 -10.63 9.73 -7.90
N LYS A 69 -10.75 10.15 -9.16
CA LYS A 69 -10.74 9.26 -10.34
C LYS A 69 -9.47 8.41 -10.49
N ASP A 70 -8.34 8.88 -9.94
CA ASP A 70 -7.04 8.22 -10.09
C ASP A 70 -6.78 7.22 -8.94
N ILE A 71 -7.54 7.28 -7.84
CA ILE A 71 -7.37 6.43 -6.66
C ILE A 71 -7.51 4.93 -6.97
N PRO A 72 -8.51 4.46 -7.75
CA PRO A 72 -8.65 3.03 -8.05
C PRO A 72 -7.39 2.45 -8.72
N SER A 73 -6.88 3.14 -9.74
CA SER A 73 -5.66 2.74 -10.45
C SER A 73 -4.42 2.88 -9.56
N ALA A 74 -4.34 3.91 -8.73
CA ALA A 74 -3.22 4.06 -7.79
C ALA A 74 -3.20 2.92 -6.76
N VAL A 75 -4.35 2.51 -6.22
CA VAL A 75 -4.46 1.37 -5.31
C VAL A 75 -4.02 0.07 -5.98
N SER A 76 -4.41 -0.15 -7.24
CA SER A 76 -4.11 -1.39 -7.96
C SER A 76 -2.61 -1.61 -8.16
N VAL A 77 -1.82 -0.54 -8.31
CA VAL A 77 -0.36 -0.62 -8.48
C VAL A 77 0.40 -0.49 -7.16
N ILE A 78 -0.02 0.39 -6.24
CA ILE A 78 0.68 0.60 -4.95
C ILE A 78 0.65 -0.67 -4.09
N LYS A 79 -0.43 -1.47 -4.17
CA LYS A 79 -0.54 -2.73 -3.41
C LYS A 79 0.53 -3.77 -3.76
N ASN A 80 1.21 -3.61 -4.90
CA ASN A 80 2.28 -4.50 -5.36
C ASN A 80 3.68 -4.00 -4.96
N ALA A 81 3.79 -2.77 -4.42
CA ALA A 81 5.08 -2.21 -4.02
C ALA A 81 5.63 -2.89 -2.76
N PHE A 82 6.82 -3.48 -2.84
CA PHE A 82 7.50 -4.03 -1.66
C PHE A 82 7.77 -2.94 -0.62
N GLY A 83 7.61 -3.30 0.66
CA GLY A 83 7.67 -2.34 1.78
C GLY A 83 6.31 -1.78 2.20
N VAL A 84 5.30 -1.86 1.34
CA VAL A 84 3.92 -1.53 1.72
C VAL A 84 3.30 -2.74 2.41
N HIS A 85 2.68 -2.53 3.57
CA HIS A 85 2.00 -3.58 4.33
C HIS A 85 0.47 -3.53 4.14
N SER A 86 -0.10 -2.32 4.15
CA SER A 86 -1.50 -2.10 3.81
C SER A 86 -1.73 -0.67 3.37
N ILE A 87 -2.83 -0.47 2.64
CA ILE A 87 -3.27 0.83 2.15
C ILE A 87 -4.74 1.08 2.45
N SER A 88 -5.10 2.35 2.57
CA SER A 88 -6.48 2.79 2.77
C SER A 88 -6.73 4.04 1.92
N PRO A 89 -7.58 3.98 0.89
CA PRO A 89 -8.22 5.18 0.34
C PRO A 89 -8.91 5.93 1.46
N ALA A 90 -8.66 7.23 1.57
CA ALA A 90 -9.14 8.04 2.67
C ALA A 90 -9.47 9.46 2.24
N ILE A 91 -10.23 10.15 3.09
CA ILE A 91 -10.39 11.59 3.07
C ILE A 91 -9.60 12.21 4.23
N ARG A 92 -8.95 13.34 3.97
CA ARG A 92 -8.34 14.18 5.02
C ARG A 92 -9.26 15.34 5.39
N THR A 93 -9.37 15.59 6.69
CA THR A 93 -10.06 16.74 7.28
C THR A 93 -9.22 17.36 8.40
N SER A 94 -9.64 18.51 8.91
CA SER A 94 -9.05 19.16 10.09
C SER A 94 -9.36 18.36 11.37
N ASN A 95 -8.66 18.66 12.46
CA ASN A 95 -8.96 18.09 13.78
C ASN A 95 -10.16 18.73 14.49
N ASN A 96 -10.87 19.67 13.86
CA ASN A 96 -12.10 20.20 14.44
C ASN A 96 -13.16 19.08 14.51
N LEU A 97 -13.73 18.86 15.70
CA LEU A 97 -14.66 17.76 15.93
C LEU A 97 -15.90 17.82 15.02
N LYS A 98 -16.43 19.02 14.74
CA LYS A 98 -17.53 19.22 13.79
C LYS A 98 -17.14 18.72 12.39
N ASN A 99 -15.96 19.10 11.91
CA ASN A 99 -15.46 18.67 10.60
C ASN A 99 -15.17 17.17 10.54
N ILE A 100 -14.74 16.55 11.64
CA ILE A 100 -14.58 15.08 11.73
C ILE A 100 -15.95 14.41 11.61
N THR A 101 -16.95 14.90 12.36
CA THR A 101 -18.32 14.38 12.34
C THR A 101 -18.93 14.48 10.94
N GLU A 102 -18.94 15.66 10.34
CA GLU A 102 -19.50 15.90 9.00
C GLU A 102 -18.87 14.98 7.95
N ARG A 103 -17.54 14.93 7.91
CA ARG A 103 -16.82 14.06 6.95
C ARG A 103 -17.02 12.59 7.23
N THR A 104 -17.23 12.17 8.48
CA THR A 104 -17.53 10.77 8.78
C THR A 104 -18.95 10.41 8.34
N ILE A 105 -19.93 11.32 8.48
CA ILE A 105 -21.30 11.12 7.98
C ILE A 105 -21.29 10.97 6.44
N GLU A 106 -20.51 11.78 5.72
CA GLU A 106 -20.34 11.63 4.27
C GLU A 106 -19.89 10.21 3.88
N ILE A 107 -18.92 9.66 4.62
CA ILE A 107 -18.41 8.29 4.39
C ILE A 107 -19.45 7.25 4.81
N ALA A 108 -20.11 7.46 5.95
CA ALA A 108 -21.13 6.54 6.47
C ALA A 108 -22.31 6.40 5.50
N LYS A 109 -22.74 7.50 4.86
CA LYS A 109 -23.82 7.52 3.86
C LYS A 109 -23.56 6.56 2.69
N GLU A 110 -22.31 6.42 2.28
CA GLU A 110 -21.93 5.59 1.12
C GLU A 110 -21.61 4.14 1.51
N VAL A 111 -21.39 3.87 2.80
CA VAL A 111 -20.87 2.58 3.30
C VAL A 111 -21.93 1.77 4.04
N LEU A 112 -22.82 2.45 4.76
CA LEU A 112 -23.83 1.86 5.62
C LEU A 112 -25.17 1.74 4.89
N GLU A 113 -25.83 0.60 5.09
CA GLU A 113 -27.16 0.31 4.56
C GLU A 113 -28.17 0.06 5.70
N LYS A 114 -29.44 -0.16 5.36
CA LYS A 114 -30.47 -0.48 6.35
C LYS A 114 -30.14 -1.76 7.12
N ASN A 115 -30.34 -1.74 8.43
CA ASN A 115 -30.07 -2.82 9.38
C ASN A 115 -28.60 -3.22 9.51
N ASP A 116 -27.67 -2.40 9.00
CA ASP A 116 -26.25 -2.65 9.19
C ASP A 116 -25.83 -2.50 10.65
N ASN A 117 -24.76 -3.22 10.98
CA ASN A 117 -24.01 -2.95 12.20
C ASN A 117 -22.62 -2.40 11.87
N PHE A 118 -22.23 -1.39 12.64
CA PHE A 118 -21.00 -0.65 12.41
C PHE A 118 -20.26 -0.37 13.72
N ALA A 119 -19.01 0.03 13.59
CA ALA A 119 -18.26 0.61 14.70
C ALA A 119 -17.29 1.66 14.19
N LEU A 120 -17.08 2.68 15.00
CA LEU A 120 -16.01 3.65 14.80
C LEU A 120 -14.72 3.12 15.44
N ARG A 121 -13.68 2.97 14.62
CA ARG A 121 -12.34 2.57 15.05
C ARG A 121 -11.46 3.81 15.06
N VAL A 122 -11.50 4.53 16.18
CA VAL A 122 -10.77 5.79 16.36
C VAL A 122 -9.36 5.53 16.90
N LYS A 123 -8.35 6.06 16.23
CA LYS A 123 -6.95 6.05 16.68
C LYS A 123 -6.43 7.48 16.74
N ARG A 124 -5.79 7.84 17.87
CA ARG A 124 -5.27 9.19 18.12
C ARG A 124 -3.77 9.14 18.38
N SER A 125 -3.03 10.05 17.76
CA SER A 125 -1.58 10.22 17.97
C SER A 125 -1.23 11.71 17.99
N GLY A 126 -0.71 12.19 19.13
CA GLY A 126 -0.46 13.60 19.41
C GLY A 126 -1.30 14.12 20.58
N ASN A 127 -1.36 15.45 20.73
CA ASN A 127 -2.12 16.14 21.77
C ASN A 127 -3.35 16.80 21.16
N HIS A 128 -4.53 16.48 21.69
CA HIS A 128 -5.84 16.97 21.24
C HIS A 128 -6.73 17.19 22.47
N SER A 129 -7.70 18.09 22.38
CA SER A 129 -8.62 18.42 23.48
C SER A 129 -9.71 17.37 23.74
N TYR A 130 -9.64 16.23 23.05
CA TYR A 130 -10.62 15.16 23.12
C TYR A 130 -9.94 13.78 23.09
N THR A 131 -10.62 12.78 23.61
CA THR A 131 -10.19 11.38 23.61
C THR A 131 -10.73 10.63 22.40
N SER A 132 -10.12 9.48 22.07
CA SER A 132 -10.64 8.60 21.01
C SER A 132 -12.05 8.08 21.32
N ILE A 133 -12.37 7.90 22.62
CA ILE A 133 -13.67 7.42 23.10
C ILE A 133 -14.74 8.50 22.88
N GLU A 134 -14.45 9.74 23.27
CA GLU A 134 -15.35 10.88 23.06
C GLU A 134 -15.66 11.08 21.57
N VAL A 135 -14.65 11.03 20.71
CA VAL A 135 -14.85 11.09 19.25
C VAL A 135 -15.76 9.96 18.77
N ALA A 136 -15.53 8.72 19.22
CA ALA A 136 -16.34 7.58 18.83
C ALA A 136 -17.81 7.73 19.28
N GLN A 137 -18.05 8.24 20.48
CA GLN A 137 -19.39 8.47 21.02
C GLN A 137 -20.11 9.59 20.26
N ILE A 138 -19.47 10.74 20.09
CA ILE A 138 -20.07 11.93 19.46
C ILE A 138 -20.36 11.66 17.98
N VAL A 139 -19.38 11.14 17.25
CA VAL A 139 -19.53 10.85 15.82
C VAL A 139 -20.47 9.66 15.61
N GLY A 140 -20.42 8.65 16.48
CA GLY A 140 -21.30 7.47 16.41
C GLY A 140 -22.77 7.85 16.60
N LYS A 141 -23.06 8.69 17.61
CA LYS A 141 -24.40 9.26 17.81
C LYS A 141 -24.84 10.07 16.60
N ALA A 142 -23.98 10.96 16.10
CA ALA A 142 -24.31 11.79 14.94
C ALA A 142 -24.65 10.95 13.69
N ILE A 143 -24.00 9.81 13.46
CA ILE A 143 -24.35 8.89 12.38
C ILE A 143 -25.76 8.32 12.58
N ILE A 144 -26.09 7.85 13.78
CA ILE A 144 -27.43 7.29 14.09
C ILE A 144 -28.50 8.36 13.90
N ASP A 145 -28.28 9.57 14.42
CA ASP A 145 -29.22 10.69 14.33
C ASP A 145 -29.42 11.18 12.87
N ASN A 146 -28.42 11.05 12.01
CA ASN A 146 -28.51 11.43 10.59
C ASN A 146 -29.20 10.35 9.71
N PHE A 147 -29.27 9.11 10.18
CA PHE A 147 -29.87 7.99 9.44
C PHE A 147 -30.94 7.25 10.28
N PRO A 148 -31.98 7.95 10.75
CA PRO A 148 -32.99 7.35 11.64
C PRO A 148 -33.72 6.17 10.98
N ASP A 149 -33.93 6.21 9.66
CA ASP A 149 -34.61 5.17 8.89
C ASP A 149 -33.75 3.93 8.59
N TYR A 150 -32.48 3.94 9.01
CA TYR A 150 -31.55 2.84 8.70
C TYR A 150 -31.55 1.76 9.78
N ASN A 151 -32.12 1.99 10.96
CA ASN A 151 -32.10 1.01 12.07
C ASN A 151 -30.67 0.46 12.35
N LEU A 152 -29.68 1.36 12.37
CA LEU A 152 -28.27 1.01 12.56
C LEU A 152 -28.00 0.51 13.99
N LYS A 153 -27.11 -0.48 14.12
CA LYS A 153 -26.66 -0.99 15.43
C LYS A 153 -25.16 -0.84 15.61
N VAL A 154 -24.73 -0.42 16.80
CA VAL A 154 -23.30 -0.37 17.13
C VAL A 154 -22.83 -1.76 17.58
N ASN A 155 -21.80 -2.31 16.94
CA ASN A 155 -21.17 -3.57 17.34
C ASN A 155 -19.65 -3.38 17.49
N LEU A 156 -19.18 -3.21 18.72
CA LEU A 156 -17.76 -2.94 19.01
C LEU A 156 -16.86 -4.17 18.87
N THR A 157 -17.43 -5.38 18.88
CA THR A 157 -16.68 -6.65 18.86
C THR A 157 -16.37 -7.07 17.43
N GLN A 158 -17.41 -7.26 16.60
CA GLN A 158 -17.29 -7.71 15.21
C GLN A 158 -18.22 -6.91 14.29
N PRO A 159 -17.87 -5.64 14.01
CA PRO A 159 -18.66 -4.81 13.10
C PRO A 159 -18.55 -5.32 11.66
N LYS A 160 -19.68 -5.42 10.96
CA LYS A 160 -19.70 -5.69 9.51
C LYS A 160 -19.12 -4.51 8.72
N LYS A 161 -19.42 -3.28 9.14
CA LYS A 161 -18.98 -2.05 8.46
C LYS A 161 -18.15 -1.17 9.41
N PRO A 162 -16.86 -1.46 9.63
CA PRO A 162 -16.01 -0.56 10.41
C PRO A 162 -15.71 0.73 9.64
N ILE A 163 -15.82 1.88 10.30
CA ILE A 163 -15.32 3.15 9.81
C ILE A 163 -14.15 3.57 10.70
N TYR A 164 -13.02 3.88 10.09
CA TYR A 164 -11.80 4.21 10.81
C TYR A 164 -11.57 5.72 10.78
N ILE A 165 -11.18 6.26 11.93
CA ILE A 165 -10.83 7.67 12.10
C ILE A 165 -9.42 7.70 12.70
N GLU A 166 -8.42 8.10 11.91
CA GLU A 166 -7.04 8.23 12.35
C GLU A 166 -6.68 9.71 12.53
N ILE A 167 -6.63 10.18 13.78
CA ILE A 167 -6.33 11.55 14.19
C ILE A 167 -4.84 11.65 14.49
N ARG A 168 -4.10 12.45 13.70
CA ARG A 168 -2.63 12.49 13.77
C ARG A 168 -2.05 13.88 13.55
N GLY A 169 -1.32 14.39 14.53
CA GLY A 169 -0.77 15.75 14.43
C GLY A 169 -1.89 16.75 14.15
N GLU A 170 -1.82 17.47 13.03
CA GLU A 170 -2.77 18.54 12.65
C GLU A 170 -4.00 18.06 11.86
N PHE A 171 -4.04 16.79 11.42
CA PHE A 171 -5.06 16.31 10.49
C PHE A 171 -5.69 14.99 10.93
N THR A 172 -6.92 14.78 10.48
CA THR A 172 -7.67 13.54 10.66
C THR A 172 -7.91 12.87 9.31
N TYR A 173 -7.77 11.55 9.28
CA TYR A 173 -7.94 10.71 8.09
C TYR A 173 -9.07 9.71 8.33
N ILE A 174 -10.08 9.72 7.45
CA ILE A 174 -11.27 8.87 7.58
C ILE A 174 -11.32 7.91 6.40
N PHE A 175 -11.53 6.62 6.68
CA PHE A 175 -11.59 5.56 5.66
C PHE A 175 -12.44 4.39 6.16
N SER A 176 -13.00 3.61 5.23
CA SER A 176 -13.82 2.43 5.54
C SER A 176 -13.12 1.10 5.27
N GLN A 177 -11.95 1.11 4.60
CA GLN A 177 -11.28 -0.12 4.18
C GLN A 177 -9.78 -0.11 4.49
N VAL A 178 -9.26 -1.28 4.87
CA VAL A 178 -7.83 -1.56 5.03
C VAL A 178 -7.45 -2.68 4.08
N ILE A 179 -6.85 -2.32 2.95
CA ILE A 179 -6.46 -3.25 1.89
C ILE A 179 -5.07 -3.77 2.24
N LYS A 180 -4.97 -5.06 2.61
CA LYS A 180 -3.69 -5.71 2.82
C LYS A 180 -3.00 -5.97 1.49
N THR A 181 -1.69 -5.74 1.45
CA THR A 181 -0.87 -6.12 0.30
C THR A 181 -0.46 -7.58 0.39
N LYS A 182 -0.26 -8.25 -0.74
CA LYS A 182 0.14 -9.66 -0.77
C LYS A 182 1.54 -9.90 -0.21
N TRP A 183 2.49 -9.01 -0.50
CA TRP A 183 3.91 -9.32 -0.38
C TRP A 183 4.61 -8.70 0.85
N GLY A 184 4.21 -7.50 1.27
CA GLY A 184 4.90 -6.81 2.36
C GLY A 184 6.38 -6.57 2.04
N GLY A 185 7.27 -6.93 2.97
CA GLY A 185 8.71 -6.89 2.76
C GLY A 185 9.32 -5.52 3.02
N LEU A 186 10.46 -5.27 2.37
CA LEU A 186 11.23 -4.04 2.48
C LEU A 186 11.21 -3.28 1.15
N PRO A 187 11.27 -1.93 1.17
CA PRO A 187 11.43 -1.17 -0.04
C PRO A 187 12.73 -1.56 -0.74
N ILE A 188 12.68 -1.77 -2.05
CA ILE A 188 13.87 -1.98 -2.89
C ILE A 188 14.81 -0.78 -2.73
N GLU A 189 16.06 -1.07 -2.36
CA GLU A 189 17.10 -0.07 -2.14
C GLU A 189 18.13 -0.13 -3.29
N PRO A 190 18.38 1.00 -4.00
CA PRO A 190 19.37 1.04 -5.08
C PRO A 190 20.79 0.64 -4.70
N GLN A 191 21.10 0.65 -3.39
CA GLN A 191 22.41 0.29 -2.85
C GLN A 191 22.59 -1.22 -2.66
N LYS A 192 21.51 -2.01 -2.70
CA LYS A 192 21.53 -3.46 -2.47
C LYS A 192 21.41 -4.21 -3.78
N LYS A 193 22.45 -4.07 -4.62
CA LYS A 193 22.47 -4.71 -5.94
C LYS A 193 22.90 -6.17 -5.82
N MET A 194 22.13 -7.06 -6.43
CA MET A 194 22.38 -8.50 -6.41
C MET A 194 22.27 -9.05 -7.83
N LEU A 195 23.23 -9.86 -8.25
CA LEU A 195 23.09 -10.68 -9.46
C LEU A 195 22.30 -11.93 -9.09
N VAL A 196 21.35 -12.33 -9.94
CA VAL A 196 20.58 -13.55 -9.76
C VAL A 196 20.88 -14.45 -10.95
N MET A 197 21.60 -15.53 -10.73
CA MET A 197 21.82 -16.55 -11.75
C MET A 197 20.55 -17.38 -11.88
N ASP A 198 20.06 -17.51 -13.10
CA ASP A 198 18.94 -18.37 -13.45
C ASP A 198 19.41 -19.34 -14.54
N ILE A 199 19.34 -20.64 -14.27
CA ILE A 199 19.67 -21.71 -15.22
C ILE A 199 18.40 -22.39 -15.76
N GLY A 200 17.28 -21.66 -15.72
CA GLY A 200 15.97 -22.12 -16.13
C GLY A 200 15.29 -22.98 -15.08
N ARG A 201 15.38 -22.61 -13.80
CA ARG A 201 14.73 -23.34 -12.70
C ARG A 201 13.76 -22.44 -11.95
N LEU A 202 12.61 -23.00 -11.55
CA LEU A 202 11.59 -22.26 -10.79
C LEU A 202 12.15 -21.68 -9.49
N ASN A 203 13.06 -22.42 -8.84
CA ASN A 203 13.70 -21.98 -7.61
C ASN A 203 14.56 -20.73 -7.80
N ASP A 204 15.16 -20.53 -8.98
CA ASP A 204 16.02 -19.37 -9.27
C ASP A 204 15.16 -18.10 -9.37
N LEU A 205 14.02 -18.19 -10.07
CA LEU A 205 13.01 -17.13 -10.14
C LEU A 205 12.43 -16.80 -8.75
N ILE A 206 12.06 -17.83 -7.97
CA ILE A 206 11.53 -17.65 -6.61
C ILE A 206 12.58 -16.97 -5.72
N ALA A 207 13.84 -17.40 -5.79
CA ALA A 207 14.93 -16.80 -5.02
C ALA A 207 15.09 -15.31 -5.38
N GLY A 208 15.09 -14.96 -6.67
CA GLY A 208 15.14 -13.57 -7.11
C GLY A 208 13.95 -12.74 -6.63
N PHE A 209 12.73 -13.27 -6.72
CA PHE A 209 11.54 -12.60 -6.20
C PHE A 209 11.62 -12.36 -4.69
N LEU A 210 12.14 -13.34 -3.92
CA LEU A 210 12.34 -13.20 -2.49
C LEU A 210 13.42 -12.16 -2.15
N LEU A 211 14.47 -12.02 -2.98
CA LEU A 211 15.47 -10.96 -2.84
C LEU A 211 14.85 -9.57 -3.05
N LEU A 212 13.98 -9.39 -4.07
CA LEU A 212 13.21 -8.15 -4.25
C LEU A 212 12.37 -7.84 -3.00
N ARG A 213 11.66 -8.85 -2.46
CA ARG A 213 10.87 -8.72 -1.23
C ARG A 213 11.72 -8.33 -0.02
N ARG A 214 13.01 -8.67 -0.01
CA ARG A 214 13.99 -8.28 1.03
C ARG A 214 14.66 -6.93 0.75
N GLY A 215 14.19 -6.19 -0.24
CA GLY A 215 14.63 -4.84 -0.55
C GLY A 215 15.92 -4.78 -1.38
N SER A 216 16.31 -5.89 -2.01
CA SER A 216 17.43 -5.90 -2.96
C SER A 216 16.95 -5.48 -4.35
N GLU A 217 17.79 -4.73 -5.05
CA GLU A 217 17.68 -4.56 -6.49
C GLU A 217 18.38 -5.72 -7.17
N ILE A 218 17.66 -6.46 -8.00
CA ILE A 218 18.21 -7.64 -8.66
C ILE A 218 18.52 -7.39 -10.12
N TYR A 219 19.53 -8.11 -10.61
CA TYR A 219 19.96 -8.14 -12.01
C TYR A 219 19.99 -9.62 -12.42
N PRO A 220 18.88 -10.16 -12.94
CA PRO A 220 18.84 -11.55 -13.36
C PRO A 220 19.71 -11.80 -14.61
N ILE A 221 20.43 -12.92 -14.58
CA ILE A 221 21.22 -13.45 -15.68
C ILE A 221 20.69 -14.84 -16.00
N LEU A 222 20.02 -14.98 -17.15
CA LEU A 222 19.60 -16.27 -17.68
C LEU A 222 20.78 -16.92 -18.39
N ILE A 223 21.28 -18.01 -17.83
CA ILE A 223 22.44 -18.74 -18.32
C ILE A 223 21.97 -19.96 -19.09
N ASP A 224 22.25 -19.99 -20.39
CA ASP A 224 21.99 -21.14 -21.24
C ASP A 224 23.07 -22.20 -21.00
N VAL A 225 22.67 -23.29 -20.34
CA VAL A 225 23.54 -24.44 -20.01
C VAL A 225 23.16 -25.70 -20.78
N LYS A 226 22.12 -25.64 -21.63
CA LYS A 226 21.58 -26.81 -22.35
C LYS A 226 21.77 -26.64 -23.86
N GLU A 227 21.92 -27.76 -24.56
CA GLU A 227 22.02 -27.80 -26.03
C GLU A 227 20.68 -27.44 -26.71
N HIS A 228 19.55 -27.65 -26.03
CA HIS A 228 18.21 -27.39 -26.55
C HIS A 228 17.63 -26.09 -25.99
N LYS A 229 17.42 -25.11 -26.88
CA LYS A 229 17.08 -23.71 -26.57
C LYS A 229 15.61 -23.44 -26.20
N ALA A 230 14.75 -24.45 -26.28
CA ALA A 230 13.29 -24.32 -26.31
C ALA A 230 12.63 -23.79 -25.02
N ASP A 231 13.29 -23.87 -23.86
CA ASP A 231 12.71 -23.45 -22.57
C ASP A 231 12.97 -21.99 -22.18
N ASN A 232 13.80 -21.25 -22.93
CA ASN A 232 14.23 -19.91 -22.51
C ASN A 232 13.12 -18.85 -22.59
N GLU A 233 12.17 -18.98 -23.51
CA GLU A 233 11.11 -17.98 -23.68
C GLU A 233 10.17 -17.91 -22.47
N VAL A 234 9.88 -19.05 -21.85
CA VAL A 234 9.09 -19.13 -20.62
C VAL A 234 9.79 -18.39 -19.48
N TRP A 235 11.09 -18.62 -19.28
CA TRP A 235 11.86 -17.91 -18.24
C TRP A 235 11.98 -16.42 -18.50
N LEU A 236 12.18 -16.01 -19.76
CA LEU A 236 12.15 -14.60 -20.15
C LEU A 236 10.78 -13.97 -19.83
N SER A 237 9.68 -14.68 -20.08
CA SER A 237 8.32 -14.21 -19.74
C SER A 237 8.12 -14.07 -18.23
N ASN A 238 8.52 -15.08 -17.47
CA ASN A 238 8.42 -15.07 -16.01
C ASN A 238 9.19 -13.89 -15.39
N TRP A 239 10.41 -13.62 -15.89
CA TRP A 239 11.18 -12.46 -15.44
C TRP A 239 10.55 -11.12 -15.82
N LYS A 240 9.88 -11.03 -16.98
CA LYS A 240 9.11 -9.83 -17.34
C LYS A 240 7.98 -9.59 -16.35
N GLU A 241 7.25 -10.64 -15.94
CA GLU A 241 6.21 -10.53 -14.91
C GLU A 241 6.78 -10.08 -13.55
N VAL A 242 7.93 -10.64 -13.14
CA VAL A 242 8.65 -10.17 -11.93
C VAL A 242 9.05 -8.70 -12.07
N GLY A 243 9.42 -8.27 -13.28
CA GLY A 243 9.75 -6.88 -13.59
C GLY A 243 8.63 -5.88 -13.34
N GLU A 244 7.36 -6.31 -13.28
CA GLU A 244 6.22 -5.44 -12.93
C GLU A 244 6.23 -5.01 -11.45
N TYR A 245 6.93 -5.76 -10.58
CA TYR A 245 7.08 -5.42 -9.16
C TYR A 245 8.25 -4.46 -8.90
N VAL A 246 9.09 -4.23 -9.91
CA VAL A 246 10.28 -3.38 -9.78
C VAL A 246 9.91 -1.92 -10.07
N PRO A 247 10.30 -0.97 -9.20
CA PRO A 247 9.90 0.43 -9.34
C PRO A 247 10.63 1.16 -10.48
N TYR A 248 11.63 0.56 -11.11
CA TYR A 248 12.44 1.21 -12.13
C TYR A 248 11.84 1.09 -13.53
N LYS A 249 12.15 2.06 -14.40
CA LYS A 249 11.64 2.09 -15.78
C LYS A 249 12.17 0.93 -16.63
N ARG A 250 13.35 0.39 -16.31
CA ARG A 250 13.97 -0.72 -17.01
C ARG A 250 14.33 -1.80 -16.01
N PHE A 251 13.73 -2.97 -16.15
CA PHE A 251 14.18 -4.20 -15.52
C PHE A 251 15.10 -4.91 -16.51
N GLN A 252 16.40 -4.98 -16.20
CA GLN A 252 17.39 -5.55 -17.11
C GLN A 252 17.53 -7.04 -16.85
N LEU A 253 17.29 -7.83 -17.88
CA LEU A 253 17.52 -9.27 -17.92
C LEU A 253 18.59 -9.52 -18.97
N VAL A 254 19.68 -10.17 -18.58
CA VAL A 254 20.77 -10.52 -19.49
C VAL A 254 20.68 -12.02 -19.77
N LYS A 255 20.76 -12.41 -21.04
CA LYS A 255 20.92 -13.81 -21.42
C LYS A 255 22.38 -14.05 -21.82
N ILE A 256 23.00 -15.10 -21.30
CA ILE A 256 24.36 -15.51 -21.65
C ILE A 256 24.34 -16.98 -22.05
N ASP A 257 24.99 -17.31 -23.16
CA ASP A 257 25.22 -18.69 -23.59
C ASP A 257 26.64 -19.11 -23.17
N ILE A 258 26.74 -20.08 -22.26
CA ILE A 258 28.02 -20.66 -21.83
C ILE A 258 28.11 -22.15 -22.13
N TYR A 259 27.17 -22.71 -22.89
CA TYR A 259 27.12 -24.15 -23.18
C TYR A 259 28.45 -24.64 -23.78
N ASN A 260 29.02 -23.87 -24.71
CA ASN A 260 30.30 -24.21 -25.35
C ASN A 260 31.50 -24.18 -24.39
N ILE A 261 31.41 -23.47 -23.26
CA ILE A 261 32.44 -23.46 -22.21
C ILE A 261 32.30 -24.70 -21.33
N LEU A 262 31.07 -25.11 -21.02
CA LEU A 262 30.76 -26.24 -20.16
C LEU A 262 30.91 -27.61 -20.84
N LYS A 263 31.01 -27.65 -22.17
CA LYS A 263 31.18 -28.88 -22.96
C LYS A 263 32.62 -29.43 -22.94
N LYS A 264 33.59 -28.67 -22.42
CA LYS A 264 34.98 -29.12 -22.21
C LYS A 264 35.11 -29.93 -20.94
#